data_AF-A0A951FDE3-F1
#
_entry.id   AF-A0A951FDE3-F1
#
_cell.length_a   1.000
_cell.length_b   1.000
_cell.length_c   1.000
_cell.angle_alpha   90.00
_cell.angle_beta   90.00
_cell.angle_gamma   90.00
#
_symmetry.space_group_name_H-M   'P 1'
#
loop_
_entity.id
_entity.type
_entity.pdbx_description
1 polymer ?
#
loop_
_entity_poly.entity_id
_entity_poly.type
_entity_poly.pdbx_seq_one_letter_code
_entity_poly.pdbx_strand_id
1 'polypeptide(L)'
;MQIYRLFRVLMLAVLAVMFAGCASGPPPALPTPTALPPTPVLSISDVLAEPQRWSGQEIIVVALVGGQGADQVLTAGLGNSDPSAVSPEQAIWLAESLPAELQSQAQAGNNIVRVRGRLSPPGAYGRDQQFPYQLSAAQIEVLMPERTTLANLAQNPQALDKVLLTVEGTLLTQQNSALLTDQVSEGGVPTGQNQIKLSRTTIDRALFDKLNSSGEVRWGAVQVVGWWQNATLTPFKITLAQQE
;
A
#
# COMPACT_ATOMS: atom_id res chain seq x y z
N MET A 1 26.48 18.34 -89.81
CA MET A 1 25.09 18.51 -89.32
C MET A 1 24.58 17.34 -88.45
N GLN A 2 25.45 16.48 -87.91
CA GLN A 2 25.09 15.37 -86.98
C GLN A 2 25.42 15.64 -85.50
N ILE A 3 26.35 16.56 -85.21
CA ILE A 3 26.84 16.84 -83.84
C ILE A 3 25.80 17.59 -82.98
N TYR A 4 24.96 18.42 -83.60
CA TYR A 4 23.92 19.19 -82.88
C TYR A 4 22.73 18.36 -82.39
N ARG A 5 22.46 17.19 -83.00
CA ARG A 5 21.37 16.29 -82.54
C ARG A 5 21.79 15.49 -81.31
N LEU A 6 23.06 15.13 -81.18
CA LEU A 6 23.57 14.40 -80.00
C LEU A 6 23.57 15.29 -78.74
N PHE A 7 23.93 16.58 -78.90
CA PHE A 7 23.99 17.52 -77.78
C PHE A 7 22.61 17.87 -77.21
N ARG A 8 21.57 17.94 -78.05
CA ARG A 8 20.19 18.21 -77.60
C ARG A 8 19.57 17.04 -76.82
N VAL A 9 19.86 15.80 -77.20
CA VAL A 9 19.35 14.62 -76.48
C VAL A 9 20.07 14.46 -75.14
N LEU A 10 21.38 14.74 -75.09
CA LEU A 10 22.15 14.70 -73.83
C LEU A 10 21.69 15.78 -72.83
N MET A 11 21.38 16.99 -73.31
CA MET A 11 20.94 18.09 -72.44
C MET A 11 19.53 17.86 -71.86
N LEU A 12 18.63 17.21 -72.62
CA LEU A 12 17.30 16.82 -72.14
C LEU A 12 17.36 15.68 -71.11
N ALA A 13 18.31 14.75 -71.24
CA ALA A 13 18.50 13.68 -70.26
C ALA A 13 19.05 14.19 -68.92
N VAL A 14 19.94 15.20 -68.94
CA VAL A 14 20.50 15.79 -67.71
C VAL A 14 19.47 16.64 -66.96
N LEU A 15 18.55 17.31 -67.67
CA LEU A 15 17.50 18.12 -67.03
C LEU A 15 16.43 17.27 -66.33
N ALA A 16 16.16 16.05 -66.83
CA ALA A 16 15.17 15.14 -66.22
C ALA A 16 15.64 14.53 -64.89
N VAL A 17 16.95 14.47 -64.62
CA VAL A 17 17.50 13.92 -63.36
C VAL A 17 17.44 14.93 -62.21
N MET A 18 17.33 16.23 -62.51
CA MET A 18 17.34 17.29 -61.49
C MET A 18 15.96 17.53 -60.81
N PHE A 19 14.88 16.90 -61.27
CA PHE A 19 13.53 17.07 -60.70
C PHE A 19 13.04 15.93 -59.77
N ALA A 20 13.85 14.90 -59.51
CA ALA A 20 13.47 13.77 -58.66
C ALA A 20 13.95 13.88 -57.19
N GLY A 21 14.05 15.10 -56.67
CA GLY A 21 14.72 15.40 -55.40
C GLY A 21 13.84 16.07 -54.33
N CYS A 22 12.57 15.68 -54.19
CA CYS A 22 11.76 16.02 -53.01
C CYS A 22 11.07 14.76 -52.51
N ALA A 23 11.87 13.79 -52.08
CA ALA A 23 11.38 12.71 -51.24
C ALA A 23 10.96 13.32 -49.90
N SER A 24 9.65 13.32 -49.65
CA SER A 24 9.03 13.53 -48.36
C SER A 24 9.63 12.53 -47.36
N GLY A 25 10.61 13.00 -46.57
CA GLY A 25 11.13 12.23 -45.44
C GLY A 25 10.00 11.90 -44.46
N PRO A 26 10.05 10.73 -43.79
CA PRO A 26 9.07 10.39 -42.78
C PRO A 26 9.02 11.50 -41.72
N PRO A 27 7.82 11.93 -41.29
CA PRO A 27 7.69 12.95 -40.27
C PRO A 27 8.47 12.52 -39.02
N PRO A 28 9.16 13.45 -38.34
CA PRO A 28 9.87 13.13 -37.10
C PRO A 28 8.87 12.50 -36.13
N ALA A 29 9.22 11.32 -35.61
CA ALA A 29 8.40 10.62 -34.63
C ALA A 29 8.14 11.58 -33.47
N LEU A 30 6.86 11.86 -33.19
CA LEU A 30 6.46 12.61 -32.01
C LEU A 30 7.01 11.87 -30.79
N PRO A 31 7.59 12.59 -29.80
CA PRO A 31 8.02 11.94 -28.57
C PRO A 31 6.82 11.25 -27.93
N THR A 32 6.90 9.93 -27.78
CA THR A 32 5.91 9.15 -27.06
C THR A 32 5.78 9.75 -25.65
N PRO A 33 4.57 10.11 -25.18
CA PRO A 33 4.40 10.61 -23.83
C PRO A 33 4.96 9.59 -22.84
N THR A 34 6.01 9.98 -22.10
CA THR A 34 6.54 9.15 -21.01
C THR A 34 5.43 9.01 -19.98
N ALA A 35 4.95 7.78 -19.76
CA ALA A 35 3.97 7.50 -18.74
C ALA A 35 4.52 7.98 -17.38
N LEU A 36 3.76 8.82 -16.69
CA LEU A 36 4.09 9.22 -15.32
C LEU A 36 4.18 7.94 -14.46
N PRO A 37 5.18 7.83 -13.56
CA PRO A 37 5.27 6.68 -12.67
C PRO A 37 3.99 6.60 -11.83
N PRO A 38 3.45 5.39 -11.59
CA PRO A 38 2.25 5.22 -10.79
C PRO A 38 2.51 5.66 -9.34
N THR A 39 1.54 6.33 -8.72
CA THR A 39 1.59 6.72 -7.31
C THR A 39 1.76 5.47 -6.44
N PRO A 40 2.76 5.42 -5.54
CA PRO A 40 3.01 4.25 -4.71
C PRO A 40 1.87 4.05 -3.70
N VAL A 41 1.48 2.79 -3.51
CA VAL A 41 0.52 2.36 -2.46
C VAL A 41 1.32 1.69 -1.35
N LEU A 42 1.22 2.25 -0.15
CA LEU A 42 2.04 1.91 1.01
C LEU A 42 1.14 1.61 2.21
N SER A 43 1.56 0.68 3.07
CA SER A 43 1.00 0.63 4.41
C SER A 43 1.53 1.82 5.22
N ILE A 44 0.75 2.29 6.18
CA ILE A 44 1.21 3.32 7.12
C ILE A 44 2.45 2.88 7.90
N SER A 45 2.65 1.58 8.18
CA SER A 45 3.88 1.08 8.78
C SER A 45 5.11 1.33 7.90
N ASP A 46 4.98 1.15 6.58
CA ASP A 46 6.08 1.41 5.62
C ASP A 46 6.40 2.91 5.54
N VAL A 47 5.38 3.76 5.64
CA VAL A 47 5.56 5.21 5.67
C VAL A 47 6.27 5.63 6.95
N LEU A 48 5.85 5.11 8.12
CA LEU A 48 6.44 5.44 9.42
C LEU A 48 7.84 4.85 9.62
N ALA A 49 8.20 3.78 8.91
CA ALA A 49 9.55 3.21 8.95
C ALA A 49 10.59 4.12 8.26
N GLU A 50 10.20 4.77 7.15
CA GLU A 50 11.09 5.62 6.35
C GLU A 50 10.40 6.95 5.94
N PRO A 51 9.89 7.77 6.88
CA PRO A 51 9.02 8.90 6.52
C PRO A 51 9.76 10.00 5.74
N GLN A 52 11.06 10.16 5.97
CA GLN A 52 11.90 11.07 5.19
C GLN A 52 12.00 10.69 3.70
N ARG A 53 11.90 9.40 3.36
CA ARG A 53 11.92 8.93 1.98
C ARG A 53 10.69 9.41 1.20
N TRP A 54 9.56 9.49 1.88
CA TRP A 54 8.26 9.83 1.30
C TRP A 54 7.90 11.31 1.45
N SER A 55 8.66 12.04 2.26
CA SER A 55 8.50 13.48 2.51
C SER A 55 8.42 14.29 1.21
N GLY A 56 7.36 15.09 1.08
CA GLY A 56 7.08 15.95 -0.07
C GLY A 56 6.44 15.22 -1.26
N GLN A 57 6.31 13.90 -1.22
CA GLN A 57 5.79 13.09 -2.32
C GLN A 57 4.29 12.89 -2.22
N GLU A 58 3.66 12.69 -3.38
CA GLU A 58 2.29 12.17 -3.45
C GLU A 58 2.34 10.65 -3.29
N ILE A 59 1.59 10.13 -2.32
CA ILE A 59 1.53 8.71 -1.96
C ILE A 59 0.07 8.30 -1.71
N ILE A 60 -0.19 7.01 -1.78
CA ILE A 60 -1.42 6.39 -1.30
C ILE A 60 -1.07 5.59 -0.05
N VAL A 61 -1.71 5.90 1.07
CA VAL A 61 -1.48 5.26 2.36
C VAL A 61 -2.71 4.46 2.77
N VAL A 62 -2.50 3.20 3.15
CA VAL A 62 -3.52 2.38 3.81
C VAL A 62 -3.26 2.39 5.30
N ALA A 63 -4.24 2.86 6.08
CA ALA A 63 -4.10 3.12 7.51
C ALA A 63 -5.42 2.95 8.26
N LEU A 64 -5.33 2.85 9.59
CA LEU A 64 -6.46 3.12 10.48
C LEU A 64 -6.57 4.61 10.74
N VAL A 65 -7.79 5.12 10.81
CA VAL A 65 -8.10 6.45 11.31
C VAL A 65 -8.30 6.38 12.83
N GLY A 66 -7.56 7.21 13.54
CA GLY A 66 -7.71 7.47 14.97
C GLY A 66 -8.03 8.93 15.28
N GLY A 67 -8.21 9.22 16.57
CA GLY A 67 -8.62 10.53 17.06
C GLY A 67 -10.11 10.86 16.87
N GLN A 68 -10.50 12.07 17.24
CA GLN A 68 -11.90 12.55 17.24
C GLN A 68 -11.98 13.98 16.68
N GLY A 69 -13.07 14.28 15.98
CA GLY A 69 -13.34 15.63 15.45
C GLY A 69 -12.24 16.12 14.51
N ALA A 70 -11.65 17.28 14.81
CA ALA A 70 -10.56 17.86 14.02
C ALA A 70 -9.18 17.25 14.33
N ASP A 71 -9.08 16.37 15.32
CA ASP A 71 -7.82 15.80 15.78
C ASP A 71 -7.58 14.40 15.24
N GLN A 72 -7.66 14.25 13.91
CA GLN A 72 -7.61 12.97 13.23
C GLN A 72 -6.20 12.59 12.80
N VAL A 73 -5.89 11.31 12.95
CA VAL A 73 -4.57 10.75 12.64
C VAL A 73 -4.68 9.45 11.87
N LEU A 74 -3.67 9.16 11.06
CA LEU A 74 -3.46 7.88 10.39
C LEU A 74 -2.45 7.06 11.18
N THR A 75 -2.78 5.80 11.49
CA THR A 75 -1.94 4.92 12.30
C THR A 75 -2.00 3.46 11.85
N ALA A 76 -0.98 2.67 12.18
CA ALA A 76 -0.84 1.26 11.79
C ALA A 76 -1.75 0.29 12.53
N GLY A 77 -2.30 0.71 13.67
CA GLY A 77 -3.01 -0.20 14.54
C GLY A 77 -2.89 0.19 15.98
N LEU A 78 -4.02 0.07 16.64
CA LEU A 78 -4.15 0.19 18.06
C LEU A 78 -4.21 -1.24 18.57
N GLY A 79 -3.24 -1.67 19.34
CA GLY A 79 -3.38 -2.93 20.05
C GLY A 79 -4.49 -2.79 21.09
N ASN A 80 -5.75 -3.04 20.74
CA ASN A 80 -6.96 -2.77 21.56
C ASN A 80 -7.01 -1.40 22.26
N SER A 81 -6.07 -0.49 22.00
CA SER A 81 -5.96 0.82 22.61
C SER A 81 -6.99 1.75 21.98
N ASP A 82 -7.47 2.68 22.78
CA ASP A 82 -8.34 3.75 22.32
C ASP A 82 -7.68 4.47 21.12
N PRO A 83 -8.38 4.68 19.99
CA PRO A 83 -7.88 5.45 18.86
C PRO A 83 -7.38 6.86 19.18
N SER A 84 -7.75 7.38 20.36
CA SER A 84 -7.27 8.65 20.89
C SER A 84 -5.93 8.57 21.64
N ALA A 85 -5.40 7.37 21.91
CA ALA A 85 -4.17 7.15 22.68
C ALA A 85 -2.93 6.82 21.83
N VAL A 86 -2.87 7.27 20.57
CA VAL A 86 -1.73 7.02 19.68
C VAL A 86 -0.60 7.99 19.98
N SER A 87 0.62 7.46 20.15
CA SER A 87 1.82 8.30 20.26
C SER A 87 2.05 9.09 18.96
N PRO A 88 2.40 10.39 19.01
CA PRO A 88 2.64 11.18 17.80
C PRO A 88 3.71 10.61 16.86
N GLU A 89 4.70 9.88 17.37
CA GLU A 89 5.74 9.18 16.59
C GLU A 89 5.20 7.98 15.78
N GLN A 90 4.02 7.48 16.16
CA GLN A 90 3.37 6.29 15.55
C GLN A 90 2.16 6.68 14.70
N ALA A 91 2.03 7.97 14.38
CA ALA A 91 0.89 8.53 13.69
C ALA A 91 1.34 9.60 12.69
N ILE A 92 0.51 9.77 11.66
CA ILE A 92 0.61 10.89 10.73
C ILE A 92 -0.66 11.73 10.91
N TRP A 93 -0.50 13.02 11.13
CA TRP A 93 -1.63 13.93 11.25
C TRP A 93 -2.37 14.06 9.92
N LEU A 94 -3.70 14.04 9.94
CA LEU A 94 -4.50 14.29 8.74
C LEU A 94 -4.85 15.78 8.67
N ALA A 95 -4.43 16.47 7.60
CA ALA A 95 -4.63 17.92 7.48
C ALA A 95 -6.11 18.30 7.39
N GLU A 96 -6.87 17.51 6.66
CA GLU A 96 -8.29 17.67 6.43
C GLU A 96 -9.09 16.74 7.36
N SER A 97 -10.24 17.20 7.82
CA SER A 97 -11.17 16.31 8.53
C SER A 97 -11.80 15.31 7.56
N LEU A 98 -12.04 14.09 8.03
CA LEU A 98 -12.82 13.09 7.32
C LEU A 98 -14.21 13.66 6.95
N PRO A 99 -14.74 13.39 5.75
CA PRO A 99 -16.15 13.60 5.42
C PRO A 99 -17.07 12.94 6.46
N ALA A 100 -18.23 13.55 6.73
CA ALA A 100 -19.15 13.10 7.78
C ALA A 100 -19.62 11.65 7.60
N GLU A 101 -19.77 11.21 6.34
CA GLU A 101 -20.13 9.85 5.98
C GLU A 101 -19.03 8.86 6.40
N LEU A 102 -17.76 9.21 6.20
CA LEU A 102 -16.63 8.36 6.59
C LEU A 102 -16.40 8.40 8.10
N GLN A 103 -16.65 9.53 8.76
CA GLN A 103 -16.63 9.61 10.22
C GLN A 103 -17.65 8.63 10.84
N SER A 104 -18.87 8.59 10.30
CA SER A 104 -19.91 7.67 10.78
C SER A 104 -19.53 6.21 10.59
N GLN A 105 -18.88 5.87 9.47
CA GLN A 105 -18.36 4.52 9.22
C GLN A 105 -17.21 4.16 10.16
N ALA A 106 -16.28 5.07 10.39
CA ALA A 106 -15.18 4.87 11.33
C ALA A 106 -15.70 4.63 12.76
N GLN A 107 -16.72 5.39 13.20
CA GLN A 107 -17.38 5.19 14.49
C GLN A 107 -18.12 3.85 14.59
N ALA A 108 -18.62 3.32 13.48
CA ALA A 108 -19.20 1.98 13.40
C ALA A 108 -18.15 0.85 13.37
N GLY A 109 -16.86 1.17 13.46
CA GLY A 109 -15.76 0.21 13.45
C GLY A 109 -15.11 -0.02 12.08
N ASN A 110 -15.57 0.66 11.04
CA ASN A 110 -14.99 0.63 9.69
C ASN A 110 -14.04 1.81 9.51
N ASN A 111 -12.93 1.79 10.26
CA ASN A 111 -11.98 2.90 10.33
C ASN A 111 -10.70 2.67 9.52
N ILE A 112 -10.63 1.64 8.68
CA ILE A 112 -9.50 1.41 7.78
C ILE A 112 -9.77 2.18 6.49
N VAL A 113 -8.82 3.03 6.10
CA VAL A 113 -8.93 3.92 4.94
C VAL A 113 -7.75 3.78 4.00
N ARG A 114 -8.02 4.10 2.74
CA ARG A 114 -7.05 4.40 1.70
C ARG A 114 -7.04 5.91 1.47
N VAL A 115 -5.91 6.55 1.76
CA VAL A 115 -5.75 8.00 1.61
C VAL A 115 -4.73 8.30 0.53
N ARG A 116 -5.17 8.98 -0.52
CA ARG A 116 -4.26 9.57 -1.52
C ARG A 116 -3.99 11.00 -1.12
N GLY A 117 -2.73 11.37 -1.01
CA GLY A 117 -2.35 12.71 -0.59
C GLY A 117 -0.86 12.98 -0.70
N ARG A 118 -0.46 14.19 -0.33
CA ARG A 118 0.96 14.56 -0.23
C ARG A 118 1.40 14.49 1.23
N LEU A 119 2.49 13.77 1.49
CA LEU A 119 3.14 13.77 2.80
C LEU A 119 3.95 15.06 2.94
N SER A 120 3.67 15.85 3.97
CA SER A 120 4.42 17.06 4.25
C SER A 120 5.83 16.74 4.76
N PRO A 121 6.80 17.65 4.59
CA PRO A 121 8.13 17.50 5.19
C PRO A 121 8.08 17.41 6.72
N PRO A 122 9.17 16.96 7.38
CA PRO A 122 9.25 16.97 8.84
C PRO A 122 8.91 18.35 9.40
N GLY A 123 8.08 18.39 10.42
CA GLY A 123 7.57 19.63 11.00
C GLY A 123 6.86 19.40 12.32
N ALA A 124 5.99 20.33 12.69
CA ALA A 124 5.22 20.28 13.93
C ALA A 124 3.75 20.54 13.56
N TYR A 125 2.98 19.46 13.47
CA TYR A 125 1.62 19.46 12.92
C TYR A 125 0.57 19.12 13.98
N GLY A 126 -0.69 19.40 13.65
CA GLY A 126 -1.84 19.25 14.54
C GLY A 126 -2.02 20.41 15.51
N ARG A 127 -3.08 20.35 16.32
CA ARG A 127 -3.48 21.44 17.23
C ARG A 127 -2.38 21.82 18.22
N ASP A 128 -1.70 20.82 18.77
CA ASP A 128 -0.65 20.99 19.78
C ASP A 128 0.77 20.86 19.19
N GLN A 129 0.90 20.87 17.85
CA GLN A 129 2.18 20.77 17.14
C GLN A 129 3.02 19.53 17.49
N GLN A 130 2.36 18.45 17.90
CA GLN A 130 3.01 17.23 18.41
C GLN A 130 3.39 16.23 17.31
N PHE A 131 2.77 16.32 16.13
CA PHE A 131 2.98 15.32 15.08
C PHE A 131 4.13 15.72 14.15
N PRO A 132 5.12 14.83 13.93
CA PRO A 132 6.29 15.15 13.10
C PRO A 132 5.96 15.22 11.60
N TYR A 133 4.87 14.59 11.18
CA TYR A 133 4.43 14.53 9.79
C TYR A 133 2.92 14.76 9.68
N GLN A 134 2.52 15.27 8.52
CA GLN A 134 1.12 15.49 8.13
C GLN A 134 0.89 14.96 6.72
N LEU A 135 -0.29 14.41 6.47
CA LEU A 135 -0.77 14.06 5.14
C LEU A 135 -1.88 15.04 4.74
N SER A 136 -1.70 15.75 3.62
CA SER A 136 -2.77 16.53 2.98
C SER A 136 -3.49 15.64 1.98
N ALA A 137 -4.68 15.19 2.34
CA ALA A 137 -5.49 14.24 1.60
C ALA A 137 -6.20 14.92 0.42
N ALA A 138 -5.91 14.42 -0.79
CA ALA A 138 -6.68 14.73 -1.99
C ALA A 138 -7.92 13.82 -2.10
N GLN A 139 -7.83 12.59 -1.59
CA GLN A 139 -8.92 11.61 -1.62
C GLN A 139 -8.81 10.66 -0.42
N ILE A 140 -9.94 10.36 0.21
CA ILE A 140 -10.06 9.38 1.30
C ILE A 140 -11.17 8.40 0.92
N GLU A 141 -10.90 7.11 1.09
CA GLU A 141 -11.85 6.03 0.85
C GLU A 141 -11.80 5.05 2.01
N VAL A 142 -12.96 4.64 2.52
CA VAL A 142 -13.04 3.57 3.52
C VAL A 142 -12.93 2.23 2.81
N LEU A 143 -12.08 1.35 3.35
CA LEU A 143 -11.88 0.01 2.81
C LEU A 143 -12.74 -1.00 3.58
N MET A 144 -13.44 -1.85 2.83
CA MET A 144 -14.15 -3.01 3.37
C MET A 144 -13.26 -4.24 3.24
N PRO A 145 -12.99 -4.99 4.32
CA PRO A 145 -12.20 -6.21 4.24
C PRO A 145 -12.91 -7.31 3.44
N GLU A 146 -12.20 -7.95 2.53
CA GLU A 146 -12.64 -9.18 1.87
C GLU A 146 -12.25 -10.40 2.69
N ARG A 147 -13.21 -11.30 2.93
CA ARG A 147 -12.92 -12.55 3.65
C ARG A 147 -12.25 -13.55 2.72
N THR A 148 -11.13 -14.13 3.15
CA THR A 148 -10.43 -15.20 2.42
C THR A 148 -9.87 -16.25 3.36
N THR A 149 -9.32 -17.33 2.81
CA THR A 149 -8.68 -18.41 3.57
C THR A 149 -7.17 -18.40 3.34
N LEU A 150 -6.42 -18.98 4.29
CA LEU A 150 -4.98 -19.19 4.13
C LEU A 150 -4.64 -19.99 2.87
N ALA A 151 -5.44 -21.01 2.56
CA ALA A 151 -5.26 -21.82 1.36
C ALA A 151 -5.41 -21.01 0.07
N ASN A 152 -6.46 -20.17 -0.03
CA ASN A 152 -6.66 -19.31 -1.19
C ASN A 152 -5.54 -18.27 -1.32
N LEU A 153 -5.09 -17.69 -0.20
CA LEU A 153 -4.01 -16.71 -0.20
C LEU A 153 -2.66 -17.31 -0.61
N ALA A 154 -2.39 -18.56 -0.21
CA ALA A 154 -1.19 -19.30 -0.62
C ALA A 154 -1.22 -19.69 -2.10
N GLN A 155 -2.40 -20.04 -2.64
CA GLN A 155 -2.57 -20.47 -4.03
C GLN A 155 -2.64 -19.29 -5.02
N ASN A 156 -3.29 -18.20 -4.62
CA ASN A 156 -3.60 -17.05 -5.48
C ASN A 156 -3.06 -15.71 -4.92
N PRO A 157 -1.79 -15.62 -4.49
CA PRO A 157 -1.27 -14.45 -3.77
C PRO A 157 -1.27 -13.17 -4.62
N GLN A 158 -1.13 -13.30 -5.95
CA GLN A 158 -1.09 -12.17 -6.88
C GLN A 158 -2.47 -11.59 -7.17
N ALA A 159 -3.51 -12.44 -7.16
CA ALA A 159 -4.88 -11.99 -7.39
C ALA A 159 -5.43 -11.14 -6.23
N LEU A 160 -4.83 -11.30 -5.05
CA LEU A 160 -5.21 -10.60 -3.82
C LEU A 160 -4.23 -9.47 -3.47
N ASP A 161 -3.23 -9.18 -4.31
CA ASP A 161 -2.26 -8.11 -4.05
C ASP A 161 -2.97 -6.76 -3.93
N LYS A 162 -2.60 -6.00 -2.88
CA LYS A 162 -3.19 -4.70 -2.54
C LYS A 162 -4.69 -4.79 -2.25
N VAL A 163 -5.09 -5.81 -1.51
CA VAL A 163 -6.46 -5.99 -0.99
C VAL A 163 -6.43 -5.98 0.53
N LEU A 164 -7.46 -5.38 1.14
CA LEU A 164 -7.71 -5.49 2.57
C LEU A 164 -8.43 -6.82 2.84
N LEU A 165 -7.82 -7.69 3.63
CA LEU A 165 -8.30 -9.05 3.85
C LEU A 165 -8.69 -9.30 5.30
N THR A 166 -9.71 -10.13 5.49
CA THR A 166 -9.98 -10.84 6.74
C THR A 166 -9.58 -12.30 6.56
N VAL A 167 -8.64 -12.77 7.40
CA VAL A 167 -8.09 -14.13 7.35
C VAL A 167 -8.16 -14.75 8.74
N GLU A 168 -8.67 -15.97 8.82
CA GLU A 168 -8.69 -16.78 10.04
C GLU A 168 -7.57 -17.82 10.02
N GLY A 169 -6.99 -18.08 11.19
CA GLY A 169 -5.93 -19.07 11.34
C GLY A 169 -5.38 -19.11 12.76
N THR A 170 -4.31 -19.86 12.95
CA THR A 170 -3.55 -19.90 14.18
C THR A 170 -2.37 -18.95 14.06
N LEU A 171 -2.36 -17.90 14.88
CA LEU A 171 -1.21 -17.02 15.03
C LEU A 171 -0.09 -17.80 15.73
N LEU A 172 1.12 -17.71 15.19
CA LEU A 172 2.34 -18.17 15.82
C LEU A 172 3.33 -17.00 15.87
N THR A 173 3.87 -16.69 17.05
CA THR A 173 4.77 -15.54 17.23
C THR A 173 5.91 -15.86 18.19
N GLN A 174 7.13 -15.42 17.85
CA GLN A 174 8.33 -15.52 18.69
C GLN A 174 9.26 -14.33 18.47
N GLN A 175 9.62 -13.61 19.54
CA GLN A 175 10.57 -12.48 19.61
C GLN A 175 10.50 -11.41 18.51
N ASN A 176 10.81 -11.74 17.25
CA ASN A 176 10.83 -10.90 16.05
C ASN A 176 10.19 -11.52 14.77
N SER A 177 9.52 -12.67 14.84
CA SER A 177 8.71 -13.23 13.74
C SER A 177 7.24 -13.46 14.10
N ALA A 178 6.33 -13.29 13.13
CA ALA A 178 4.91 -13.64 13.28
C ALA A 178 4.42 -14.34 12.01
N LEU A 179 3.70 -15.43 12.20
CA LEU A 179 3.19 -16.31 11.16
C LEU A 179 1.71 -16.58 11.43
N LEU A 180 0.90 -16.63 10.38
CA LEU A 180 -0.46 -17.17 10.46
C LEU A 180 -0.46 -18.49 9.70
N THR A 181 -0.89 -19.56 10.37
CA THR A 181 -0.91 -20.93 9.82
C THR A 181 -2.26 -21.59 10.08
N ASP A 182 -2.61 -22.56 9.26
CA ASP A 182 -3.82 -23.37 9.38
C ASP A 182 -3.82 -24.23 10.65
N GLN A 183 -2.68 -24.83 11.04
CA GLN A 183 -2.59 -25.72 12.20
C GLN A 183 -1.26 -25.64 12.94
N VAL A 184 -1.31 -25.79 14.26
CA VAL A 184 -0.15 -25.81 15.16
C VAL A 184 -0.30 -26.98 16.14
N SER A 185 0.81 -27.66 16.45
CA SER A 185 0.84 -28.72 17.48
C SER A 185 0.72 -28.16 18.90
N GLU A 186 0.55 -29.04 19.89
CA GLU A 186 0.56 -28.65 21.32
C GLU A 186 1.87 -27.97 21.75
N GLY A 187 2.97 -28.19 21.02
CA GLY A 187 4.27 -27.58 21.27
C GLY A 187 4.50 -26.24 20.57
N GLY A 188 3.52 -25.71 19.84
CA GLY A 188 3.70 -24.45 19.10
C GLY A 188 4.45 -24.63 17.76
N VAL A 189 4.45 -25.82 17.17
CA VAL A 189 5.10 -26.07 15.87
C VAL A 189 4.05 -26.08 14.76
N PRO A 190 4.22 -25.32 13.65
CA PRO A 190 3.32 -25.40 12.50
C PRO A 190 3.26 -26.84 11.95
N THR A 191 2.05 -27.36 11.80
CA THR A 191 1.82 -28.72 11.25
C THR A 191 0.99 -28.71 9.98
N GLY A 192 0.34 -27.59 9.67
CA GLY A 192 -0.46 -27.49 8.46
C GLY A 192 0.34 -27.01 7.24
N GLN A 193 -0.32 -26.98 6.09
CA GLN A 193 0.35 -26.79 4.80
C GLN A 193 0.38 -25.32 4.37
N ASN A 194 -0.49 -24.50 4.93
CA ASN A 194 -0.66 -23.11 4.51
C ASN A 194 -0.17 -22.18 5.60
N GLN A 195 0.77 -21.31 5.23
CA GLN A 195 1.33 -20.32 6.13
C GLN A 195 1.60 -19.01 5.41
N ILE A 196 1.36 -17.89 6.09
CA ILE A 196 1.66 -16.56 5.60
C ILE A 196 2.43 -15.77 6.67
N LYS A 197 3.28 -14.85 6.22
CA LYS A 197 4.00 -13.94 7.11
C LYS A 197 3.10 -12.78 7.51
N LEU A 198 3.15 -12.42 8.79
CA LEU A 198 2.56 -11.19 9.31
C LEU A 198 3.66 -10.17 9.55
N SER A 199 3.41 -8.90 9.22
CA SER A 199 4.27 -7.83 9.72
C SER A 199 3.99 -7.63 11.23
N ARG A 200 5.03 -7.27 11.98
CA ARG A 200 5.03 -7.36 13.45
C ARG A 200 4.55 -6.14 14.19
N THR A 201 4.32 -5.05 13.48
CA THR A 201 4.08 -3.72 14.06
C THR A 201 2.79 -3.62 14.88
N THR A 202 1.98 -4.69 14.97
CA THR A 202 0.60 -4.59 15.44
C THR A 202 0.14 -5.71 16.40
N ILE A 203 1.03 -6.54 16.97
CA ILE A 203 0.60 -7.52 17.98
C ILE A 203 0.45 -6.84 19.34
N ASP A 204 -0.79 -6.66 19.78
CA ASP A 204 -1.13 -6.13 21.10
C ASP A 204 -0.58 -7.01 22.24
N ARG A 205 -0.08 -6.38 23.31
CA ARG A 205 0.29 -7.05 24.54
C ARG A 205 -0.88 -7.80 25.19
N ALA A 206 -2.08 -7.22 25.17
CA ALA A 206 -3.25 -7.87 25.76
C ALA A 206 -3.69 -9.12 24.97
N LEU A 207 -3.49 -9.13 23.64
CA LEU A 207 -3.63 -10.34 22.84
C LEU A 207 -2.53 -11.35 23.17
N PHE A 208 -1.27 -10.87 23.21
CA PHE A 208 -0.09 -11.69 23.46
C PHE A 208 -0.18 -12.47 24.78
N ASP A 209 -0.74 -11.84 25.83
CA ASP A 209 -0.93 -12.44 27.15
C ASP A 209 -2.04 -13.51 27.16
N LYS A 210 -2.93 -13.53 26.18
CA LYS A 210 -4.01 -14.53 26.03
C LYS A 210 -3.64 -15.71 25.14
N LEU A 211 -2.49 -15.67 24.47
CA LEU A 211 -2.01 -16.78 23.64
C LEU A 211 -1.44 -17.91 24.52
N ASN A 212 -1.55 -19.14 24.03
CA ASN A 212 -0.82 -20.28 24.59
C ASN A 212 0.68 -20.03 24.45
N SER A 213 1.48 -20.62 25.33
CA SER A 213 2.94 -20.43 25.32
C SER A 213 3.71 -21.70 25.64
N SER A 214 4.83 -21.88 24.95
CA SER A 214 5.86 -22.89 25.23
C SER A 214 7.22 -22.26 24.97
N GLY A 215 8.01 -22.05 26.03
CA GLY A 215 9.22 -21.24 25.96
C GLY A 215 8.93 -19.83 25.46
N GLU A 216 9.57 -19.43 24.37
CA GLU A 216 9.41 -18.10 23.77
C GLU A 216 8.31 -18.03 22.70
N VAL A 217 7.78 -19.19 22.30
CA VAL A 217 6.79 -19.30 21.24
C VAL A 217 5.41 -19.14 21.84
N ARG A 218 4.61 -18.28 21.20
CA ARG A 218 3.19 -18.11 21.54
C ARG A 218 2.28 -18.40 20.38
N TRP A 219 1.13 -19.01 20.64
CA TRP A 219 0.15 -19.31 19.61
C TRP A 219 -1.30 -19.29 20.07
N GLY A 220 -2.22 -19.11 19.12
CA GLY A 220 -3.65 -19.16 19.38
C GLY A 220 -4.47 -18.90 18.12
N ALA A 221 -5.72 -19.35 18.12
CA ALA A 221 -6.65 -19.11 17.03
C ALA A 221 -7.04 -17.62 17.00
N VAL A 222 -6.93 -16.99 15.83
CA VAL A 222 -7.20 -15.58 15.62
C VAL A 222 -7.94 -15.32 14.31
N GLN A 223 -8.61 -14.18 14.26
CA GLN A 223 -9.01 -13.51 13.03
C GLN A 223 -8.13 -12.27 12.85
N VAL A 224 -7.54 -12.12 11.67
CA VAL A 224 -6.69 -11.00 11.30
C VAL A 224 -7.36 -10.19 10.20
N VAL A 225 -7.53 -8.89 10.43
CA VAL A 225 -7.85 -7.92 9.38
C VAL A 225 -6.58 -7.17 9.02
N GLY A 226 -6.15 -7.22 7.76
CA GLY A 226 -4.87 -6.66 7.34
C GLY A 226 -4.74 -6.42 5.84
N TRP A 227 -3.77 -5.59 5.48
CA TRP A 227 -3.42 -5.27 4.09
C TRP A 227 -2.47 -6.31 3.52
N TRP A 228 -2.85 -6.96 2.42
CA TRP A 228 -1.97 -7.91 1.74
C TRP A 228 -1.18 -7.23 0.65
N GLN A 229 0.16 -7.30 0.76
CA GLN A 229 1.06 -6.78 -0.24
C GLN A 229 2.39 -7.51 -0.18
N ASN A 230 2.99 -7.79 -1.34
CA ASN A 230 4.33 -8.41 -1.42
C ASN A 230 4.47 -9.69 -0.57
N ALA A 231 3.47 -10.57 -0.61
CA ALA A 231 3.42 -11.82 0.15
C ALA A 231 3.46 -11.69 1.68
N THR A 232 3.13 -10.50 2.20
CA THR A 232 3.04 -10.22 3.63
C THR A 232 1.69 -9.60 3.95
N LEU A 233 1.07 -10.06 5.04
CA LEU A 233 -0.14 -9.44 5.56
C LEU A 233 0.25 -8.44 6.66
N THR A 234 -0.03 -7.16 6.45
CA THR A 234 0.17 -6.13 7.46
C THR A 234 -1.09 -6.00 8.31
N PRO A 235 -1.06 -6.44 9.58
CA PRO A 235 -2.26 -6.48 10.40
C PRO A 235 -2.65 -5.07 10.86
N PHE A 236 -3.93 -4.76 10.76
CA PHE A 236 -4.56 -3.59 11.40
C PHE A 236 -5.33 -3.98 12.67
N LYS A 237 -5.92 -5.18 12.67
CA LYS A 237 -6.66 -5.72 13.80
C LYS A 237 -6.41 -7.22 13.91
N ILE A 238 -6.16 -7.69 15.13
CA ILE A 238 -6.06 -9.12 15.44
C ILE A 238 -6.95 -9.38 16.66
N THR A 239 -7.91 -10.28 16.50
CA THR A 239 -8.81 -10.71 17.58
C THR A 239 -8.71 -12.22 17.77
N LEU A 240 -8.83 -12.69 19.01
CA LEU A 240 -8.98 -14.13 19.24
C LEU A 240 -10.22 -14.63 18.49
N ALA A 241 -10.10 -15.78 17.82
CA ALA A 241 -11.26 -16.46 17.29
C ALA A 241 -12.13 -16.87 18.49
N GLN A 242 -13.43 -16.59 18.44
CA GLN A 242 -14.32 -17.10 19.47
C GLN A 242 -14.32 -18.63 19.38
N GLN A 243 -14.04 -19.30 20.50
CA GLN A 243 -14.30 -20.73 20.61
C GLN A 243 -15.82 -20.89 20.62
N GLU A 244 -16.38 -21.36 19.50
CA GLU A 244 -17.75 -21.90 19.48
C GLU A 244 -17.86 -23.16 20.34
#